data_AF-A0A150PS14-F1
#
_entry.id   AF-A0A150PS14-F1
#
_cell.length_a   1.000
_cell.length_b   1.000
_cell.length_c   1.000
_cell.angle_alpha   90.00
_cell.angle_beta   90.00
_cell.angle_gamma   90.00
#
_symmetry.space_group_name_H-M   'P 1'
#
loop_
_entity.id
_entity.type
_entity.pdbx_description
1 polymer ?
#
loop_
_entity_poly.entity_id
_entity_poly.type
_entity_poly.pdbx_seq_one_letter_code
_entity_poly.pdbx_strand_id
1 'polypeptide(L)'
;MTDRSLSRWADHLRGRLPIALGVALLGAAARLSMPAPPARTTDAIAGMLGEAIGGTVSPDDFVWEERGGFLSDALLGRRVLF
;
A
#
# COMPACT_ATOMS: atom_id res chain seq x y z
N MET A 1 9.63 -42.66 12.22
CA MET A 1 10.08 -42.10 10.92
C MET A 1 9.76 -40.61 10.73
N THR A 2 9.19 -39.92 11.72
CA THR A 2 8.73 -38.52 11.67
C THR A 2 9.79 -37.47 12.06
N ASP A 3 10.71 -37.78 12.98
CA ASP A 3 11.72 -36.82 13.47
C ASP A 3 12.69 -36.29 12.40
N ARG A 4 13.02 -37.13 11.41
CA ARG A 4 13.95 -36.75 10.34
C ARG A 4 13.33 -35.76 9.34
N SER A 5 12.00 -35.67 9.31
CA SER A 5 11.27 -34.69 8.50
C SER A 5 11.26 -33.32 9.18
N LEU A 6 10.87 -33.26 10.46
CA LEU A 6 10.77 -32.02 11.22
C LEU A 6 12.10 -31.27 11.33
N SER A 7 13.21 -32.00 11.51
CA SER A 7 14.56 -31.43 11.53
C SER A 7 14.94 -30.74 10.21
N ARG A 8 14.65 -31.36 9.06
CA ARG A 8 14.90 -30.74 7.74
C ARG A 8 14.08 -29.48 7.51
N TRP A 9 12.82 -29.47 7.95
CA TRP A 9 11.97 -28.28 7.90
C TRP A 9 12.51 -27.16 8.80
N ALA A 10 12.93 -27.50 10.03
CA ALA A 10 13.52 -26.53 10.95
C ALA A 10 14.82 -25.92 10.41
N ASP A 11 15.69 -26.72 9.79
CA ASP A 11 16.93 -26.24 9.19
C ASP A 11 16.67 -25.40 7.93
N HIS A 12 15.69 -25.80 7.12
CA HIS A 12 15.25 -25.02 5.96
C HIS A 12 14.67 -23.64 6.37
N LEU A 13 13.90 -23.60 7.46
CA LEU A 13 13.35 -22.36 8.00
C LEU A 13 14.45 -21.48 8.63
N ARG A 14 15.40 -22.06 9.37
CA ARG A 14 16.55 -21.31 9.93
C ARG A 14 17.39 -20.66 8.85
N GLY A 15 17.66 -21.35 7.73
CA GLY A 15 18.44 -20.81 6.63
C GLY A 15 17.78 -19.59 5.96
N ARG A 16 16.45 -19.49 6.02
CA ARG A 16 15.67 -18.40 5.40
C ARG A 16 15.24 -17.31 6.39
N LEU A 17 15.37 -17.56 7.69
CA LEU A 17 15.00 -16.62 8.74
C LEU A 17 15.68 -15.24 8.57
N PRO A 18 17.00 -15.14 8.26
CA PRO A 18 17.64 -13.84 8.05
C PRO A 18 17.05 -13.06 6.87
N ILE A 19 16.70 -13.76 5.79
CA ILE A 19 16.09 -13.15 4.59
C ILE A 19 14.68 -12.65 4.93
N ALA A 20 13.87 -13.50 5.58
CA ALA A 20 12.51 -13.14 5.98
C ALA A 20 12.52 -11.92 6.94
N LEU A 21 13.44 -11.92 7.91
CA LEU A 21 13.61 -10.81 8.84
C LEU A 21 14.07 -9.54 8.11
N GLY A 22 15.00 -9.66 7.17
CA GLY A 22 15.47 -8.55 6.34
C GLY A 22 14.33 -7.91 5.53
N VAL A 23 13.51 -8.73 4.86
CA VAL A 23 12.33 -8.26 4.12
C VAL A 23 11.34 -7.57 5.05
N ALA A 24 11.05 -8.16 6.22
CA ALA A 24 10.14 -7.57 7.20
C ALA A 24 10.65 -6.23 7.74
N LEU A 25 11.95 -6.12 8.05
CA LEU A 25 12.57 -4.89 8.51
C LEU A 25 12.57 -3.80 7.42
N LEU A 26 12.87 -4.16 6.18
CA LEU A 26 12.79 -3.22 5.05
C LEU A 26 11.36 -2.71 4.87
N GLY A 27 10.36 -3.60 4.93
CA GLY A 27 8.95 -3.20 4.86
C GLY A 27 8.54 -2.27 6.01
N ALA A 28 8.99 -2.56 7.23
CA ALA A 28 8.72 -1.71 8.39
C ALA A 28 9.38 -0.33 8.26
N ALA A 29 10.64 -0.28 7.85
CA ALA A 29 11.36 0.98 7.62
C ALA A 29 10.68 1.83 6.53
N ALA A 30 10.28 1.21 5.42
CA ALA A 30 9.53 1.89 4.36
C ALA A 30 8.20 2.44 4.89
N ARG A 31 7.46 1.65 5.67
CA ARG A 31 6.15 2.05 6.22
C ARG A 31 6.26 3.23 7.18
N LEU A 32 7.32 3.28 7.98
CA LEU A 32 7.59 4.37 8.93
C LEU A 32 8.11 5.64 8.23
N SER A 33 8.73 5.50 7.06
CA SER A 33 9.24 6.63 6.27
C SER A 33 8.16 7.29 5.40
N MET A 34 7.01 6.63 5.21
CA MET A 34 5.90 7.19 4.45
C MET A 34 5.13 8.22 5.30
N PRO A 35 4.78 9.39 4.75
CA PRO A 35 3.92 10.35 5.43
C PRO A 35 2.59 9.70 5.81
N ALA A 36 1.97 10.19 6.88
CA ALA A 36 0.65 9.71 7.28
C ALA A 36 -0.32 9.86 6.10
N PRO A 37 -1.12 8.83 5.78
CA PRO A 37 -2.07 8.95 4.69
C PRO A 37 -3.01 10.12 4.96
N PRO A 38 -3.33 10.93 3.93
CA PRO A 38 -4.23 12.06 4.10
C PRO A 38 -5.59 11.59 4.63
N ALA A 39 -6.31 12.51 5.29
CA ALA A 39 -7.66 12.24 5.75
C ALA A 39 -8.53 11.75 4.58
N ARG A 40 -9.42 10.78 4.82
CA ARG A 40 -10.31 10.24 3.79
C ARG A 40 -11.50 11.17 3.53
N THR A 41 -11.19 12.39 3.12
CA THR A 41 -12.13 13.49 2.91
C THR A 41 -11.86 14.14 1.56
N THR A 42 -12.89 14.68 0.91
CA THR A 42 -12.77 15.37 -0.39
C THR A 42 -11.80 16.53 -0.32
N ASP A 43 -11.82 17.31 0.75
CA ASP A 43 -10.93 18.48 0.94
C ASP A 43 -9.45 18.08 0.98
N ALA A 44 -9.15 16.96 1.61
CA ALA A 44 -7.78 16.44 1.68
C ALA A 44 -7.29 15.96 0.30
N ILE A 45 -8.18 15.44 -0.54
CA ILE A 45 -7.85 15.06 -1.91
C ILE A 45 -7.64 16.30 -2.77
N ALA A 46 -8.52 17.30 -2.67
CA ALA A 46 -8.35 18.61 -3.30
C ALA A 46 -6.99 19.23 -2.96
N GLY A 47 -6.62 19.26 -1.67
CA GLY A 47 -5.31 19.75 -1.22
C GLY A 47 -4.15 18.97 -1.82
N MET A 48 -4.22 17.63 -1.82
CA MET A 48 -3.16 16.77 -2.37
C MET A 48 -3.01 16.93 -3.90
N LEU A 49 -4.11 17.14 -4.63
CA LEU A 49 -4.09 17.44 -6.06
C LEU A 49 -3.52 18.84 -6.34
N GLY A 50 -3.93 19.84 -5.56
CA GLY A 50 -3.40 21.20 -5.62
C GLY A 50 -1.88 21.24 -5.42
N GLU A 51 -1.38 20.56 -4.39
CA GLU A 51 0.07 20.42 -4.15
C GLU A 51 0.80 19.78 -5.34
N ALA A 52 0.22 18.73 -5.93
CA ALA A 52 0.83 18.02 -7.06
C ALA A 52 0.97 18.87 -8.33
N ILE A 53 0.04 19.81 -8.56
CA ILE A 53 0.06 20.70 -9.73
C ILE A 53 0.67 22.08 -9.44
N GLY A 54 1.04 22.37 -8.18
CA GLY A 54 1.50 23.69 -7.75
C GLY A 54 0.41 24.77 -7.80
N GLY A 55 -0.84 24.40 -7.54
CA GLY A 55 -2.02 25.26 -7.65
C GLY A 55 -3.10 24.93 -6.63
N THR A 56 -4.34 25.34 -6.91
CA THR A 56 -5.50 25.11 -6.04
C THR A 56 -6.54 24.30 -6.81
N VAL A 57 -7.03 23.21 -6.20
CA VAL A 57 -8.13 22.39 -6.73
C VAL A 57 -9.27 22.44 -5.71
N SER A 58 -10.47 22.80 -6.14
CA SER A 58 -11.69 22.75 -5.32
C SER A 58 -12.22 21.32 -5.25
N PRO A 59 -12.93 20.92 -4.17
CA PRO A 59 -13.68 19.66 -4.14
C PRO A 59 -14.67 19.48 -5.30
N ASP A 60 -15.15 20.59 -5.88
CA ASP A 60 -16.08 20.59 -7.01
C ASP A 60 -15.39 20.46 -8.38
N ASP A 61 -14.05 20.56 -8.43
CA ASP A 61 -13.26 20.55 -9.66
C ASP A 61 -12.84 19.14 -10.09
N PHE A 62 -13.10 18.12 -9.27
CA PHE A 62 -12.76 16.73 -9.58
C PHE A 62 -13.98 15.82 -9.51
N VAL A 63 -13.96 14.75 -10.29
CA VAL A 63 -15.01 13.73 -10.31
C VAL A 63 -14.38 12.35 -10.31
N TRP A 64 -14.97 11.42 -9.55
CA TRP A 64 -14.52 10.03 -9.52
C TRP A 64 -15.00 9.32 -10.77
N GLU A 65 -14.13 8.52 -11.38
CA GLU A 65 -14.52 7.64 -12.48
C GLU A 65 -15.73 6.76 -12.08
N GLU A 66 -16.60 6.44 -13.04
CA GLU A 66 -17.71 5.52 -12.78
C GLU A 66 -17.18 4.16 -12.29
N ARG A 67 -17.98 3.46 -11.48
CA ARG A 67 -17.58 2.15 -10.94
C ARG A 67 -17.39 1.14 -12.06
N GLY A 68 -16.17 0.62 -12.23
CA GLY A 68 -15.83 -0.38 -13.24
C GLY A 68 -16.20 -1.82 -12.83
N GLY A 69 -16.45 -2.06 -11.55
CA GLY A 69 -16.89 -3.35 -11.00
C GLY A 69 -16.06 -3.79 -9.80
N PHE A 70 -16.61 -4.67 -8.94
CA PHE A 70 -16.02 -5.01 -7.63
C PHE A 70 -14.54 -5.41 -7.69
N LEU A 71 -14.18 -6.29 -8.61
CA LEU A 71 -12.81 -6.81 -8.71
C LEU A 71 -11.83 -5.76 -9.23
N SER A 72 -12.27 -4.91 -10.16
CA SER A 72 -11.46 -3.82 -10.71
C SER A 72 -11.23 -2.73 -9.67
N ASP A 73 -12.30 -2.30 -9.00
CA ASP A 73 -12.25 -1.29 -7.94
C ASP A 73 -11.39 -1.76 -6.74
N ALA A 74 -11.39 -3.06 -6.43
CA ALA A 74 -10.61 -3.61 -5.31
C ALA A 74 -9.11 -3.77 -5.59
N LEU A 75 -8.73 -4.09 -6.84
CA LEU A 75 -7.34 -4.37 -7.20
C LEU A 75 -6.61 -3.17 -7.79
N LEU A 76 -7.29 -2.35 -8.59
CA LEU A 76 -6.71 -1.20 -9.28
C LEU A 76 -7.09 0.13 -8.62
N GLY A 77 -8.13 0.12 -7.77
CA GLY A 77 -8.70 1.34 -7.22
C GLY A 77 -9.60 2.05 -8.24
N ARG A 78 -9.96 3.29 -7.92
CA ARG A 78 -10.73 4.18 -8.80
C ARG A 78 -9.89 5.41 -9.12
N ARG A 79 -9.91 5.84 -10.37
CA ARG A 79 -9.17 7.03 -10.79
C ARG A 79 -9.94 8.29 -10.42
N VAL A 80 -9.18 9.30 -10.02
CA VAL A 80 -9.64 10.66 -9.81
C VAL A 80 -9.38 11.43 -11.10
N LEU A 81 -10.43 12.00 -11.69
CA LEU A 81 -10.33 12.88 -12.86
C LEU A 81 -10.43 14.32 -12.35
N PHE A 82 -9.43 15.15 -12.67
CA PHE A 82 -9.28 16.54 -12.24
C PHE A 82 -8.52 17.32 -13.31
#